data_AF-A0A8J7ER85-F1
#
_entry.id   AF-A0A8J7ER85-F1
#
_cell.length_a   1.000
_cell.length_b   1.000
_cell.length_c   1.000
_cell.angle_alpha   90.00
_cell.angle_beta   90.00
_cell.angle_gamma   90.00
#
_symmetry.space_group_name_H-M   'P 1'
#
loop_
_entity.id
_entity.type
_entity.pdbx_description
1 polymer ?
#
loop_
_entity_poly.entity_id
_entity_poly.type
_entity_poly.pdbx_seq_one_letter_code
_entity_poly.pdbx_strand_id
1 'polypeptide(L)' 'MKLQYRGATYDYNPPEVVYSSSNTVGKYRGLDLRFRNLRKVPVFQPTLDLIYRGVHTKASTSAPAAS' A
#
# COMPACT_ATOMS: atom_id res chain seq x y z
N MET A 1 -0.28 14.50 -17.32
CA MET A 1 0.91 14.18 -18.15
C MET A 1 0.87 12.69 -18.43
N LYS A 2 0.82 12.25 -19.70
CA LYS A 2 0.76 10.81 -20.05
C LYS A 2 2.16 10.21 -20.11
N LEU A 3 2.35 8.99 -19.63
CA LEU A 3 3.62 8.28 -19.71
C LEU A 3 3.80 7.71 -21.12
N GLN A 4 4.95 7.93 -21.75
CA GLN A 4 5.29 7.39 -23.07
C GLN A 4 6.49 6.45 -22.97
N TYR A 5 6.35 5.23 -23.48
CA TYR A 5 7.44 4.26 -23.56
C TYR A 5 7.37 3.52 -24.91
N ARG A 6 8.49 3.48 -25.64
CA ARG A 6 8.63 2.84 -26.97
C ARG A 6 7.50 3.18 -27.96
N GLY A 7 7.06 4.44 -27.99
CA GLY A 7 6.00 4.92 -28.89
C GLY A 7 4.57 4.57 -28.46
N ALA A 8 4.38 3.80 -27.38
CA ALA A 8 3.07 3.59 -26.76
C ALA A 8 2.83 4.66 -25.68
N THR A 9 1.62 5.22 -25.69
CA THR A 9 1.16 6.16 -24.66
C THR A 9 0.29 5.42 -23.66
N TYR A 10 0.66 5.48 -22.39
CA TYR A 10 -0.07 4.84 -21.29
C TYR A 10 -0.95 5.87 -20.57
N ASP A 11 -2.21 5.50 -20.37
CA ASP A 11 -3.10 6.20 -19.46
C ASP A 11 -2.76 5.77 -18.03
N TYR A 12 -1.92 6.56 -17.38
CA TYR A 12 -1.48 6.31 -16.00
C TYR A 12 -2.52 6.85 -15.02
N ASN A 13 -3.25 5.96 -14.36
CA ASN A 13 -4.13 6.27 -13.25
C ASN A 13 -3.49 5.75 -11.93
N PRO A 14 -2.56 6.50 -11.32
CA PRO A 14 -1.98 6.10 -10.06
C PRO A 14 -3.06 6.03 -8.97
N PRO A 15 -2.99 5.07 -8.05
CA PRO A 15 -3.87 5.08 -6.89
C PRO A 15 -3.58 6.31 -6.03
N GLU A 16 -4.64 6.97 -5.57
CA GLU A 16 -4.51 8.09 -4.64
C GLU A 16 -4.03 7.58 -3.28
N VAL A 17 -2.88 8.08 -2.82
CA VAL A 17 -2.28 7.70 -1.54
C VAL A 17 -2.47 8.84 -0.55
N VAL A 18 -3.49 8.72 0.30
CA VAL A 18 -3.78 9.72 1.35
C VAL A 18 -2.99 9.40 2.61
N TYR A 19 -2.12 10.33 3.00
CA TYR A 19 -1.39 10.28 4.28
C TYR A 19 -2.21 10.94 5.39
N SER A 20 -2.05 10.50 6.63
CA SER A 20 -2.55 11.26 7.78
C SER A 20 -1.63 12.45 8.09
N SER A 21 -2.16 13.49 8.73
CA SER A 21 -1.36 14.61 9.24
C SER A 21 -0.38 14.08 10.29
N SER A 22 0.94 14.19 10.03
CA SER A 22 1.96 13.72 10.96
C SER A 22 2.03 14.63 12.18
N ASN A 23 1.53 14.18 13.33
CA ASN A 23 1.90 14.78 14.60
C ASN A 23 3.35 14.41 14.92
N THR A 24 4.11 15.39 15.43
CA THR A 24 5.46 15.13 15.96
C THR A 24 5.29 14.22 17.18
N VAL A 25 5.86 13.01 17.13
CA VAL A 25 5.69 12.01 18.20
C VAL A 25 6.74 12.20 19.31
N GLY A 26 7.84 12.90 19.02
CA GLY A 26 8.84 13.27 20.02
C GLY A 26 10.08 13.88 19.38
N LYS A 27 11.11 14.11 20.21
CA LYS A 27 12.44 14.57 19.79
C LYS A 27 13.48 13.52 20.18
N TYR A 28 14.38 13.16 19.28
CA TYR A 28 15.55 12.32 19.57
C TYR A 28 16.83 13.07 19.23
N ARG A 29 17.73 13.27 20.21
CA ARG A 29 18.99 14.03 20.04
C ARG A 29 18.78 15.44 19.44
N GLY A 30 17.65 16.08 19.77
CA GLY A 30 17.28 17.40 19.24
C GLY A 30 16.56 17.38 17.88
N LEU A 31 16.45 16.22 17.22
CA LEU A 31 15.75 16.07 15.95
C LEU A 31 14.28 15.66 16.15
N ASP A 32 13.36 16.19 15.34
CA ASP A 32 11.95 15.78 15.30
C ASP A 32 11.76 14.37 14.77
N LEU A 33 11.16 13.52 15.61
CA LEU A 33 10.69 12.21 15.20
C LEU A 33 9.27 12.33 14.63
N ARG A 34 9.14 12.12 13.31
CA ARG A 34 7.88 12.22 12.58
C ARG A 34 7.57 10.87 11.94
N PHE A 35 6.43 10.29 12.29
CA PHE A 35 5.91 9.10 11.62
C PHE A 35 4.91 9.50 10.54
N ARG A 36 5.01 8.88 9.38
CA ARG A 36 4.03 9.02 8.29
C ARG A 36 3.26 7.73 8.18
N ASN A 37 2.07 7.70 8.77
CA ASN A 37 1.16 6.58 8.64
C ASN A 37 0.25 6.82 7.44
N LEU A 38 0.06 5.77 6.62
CA LEU A 38 -0.94 5.79 5.57
C LEU A 38 -2.32 5.76 6.21
N ARG A 39 -3.26 6.59 5.72
CA ARG A 39 -4.63 6.60 6.24
C ARG A 39 -5.35 5.28 6.00
N LYS A 40 -4.99 4.58 4.92
CA LYS A 40 -5.44 3.24 4.59
C LYS A 40 -4.28 2.27 4.74
N VAL A 41 -4.47 1.21 5.53
CA VAL A 41 -3.47 0.14 5.64
C VAL A 41 -3.38 -0.55 4.27
N PRO A 42 -2.18 -0.63 3.65
CA PRO A 42 -2.02 -1.33 2.40
C PRO A 42 -2.23 -2.83 2.63
N VAL A 43 -3.16 -3.42 1.87
CA VAL A 43 -3.34 -4.88 1.83
C VAL A 43 -2.38 -5.42 0.79
N PHE A 44 -1.31 -6.06 1.24
CA PHE A 44 -0.36 -6.73 0.35
C PHE A 44 -0.89 -8.11 -0.03
N GLN A 45 -0.85 -8.41 -1.33
CA GLN A 45 -1.11 -9.77 -1.77
C GLN A 45 0.12 -10.63 -1.50
N PRO A 46 -0.04 -11.84 -0.92
CA PRO A 46 1.07 -12.75 -0.73
C PRO A 46 1.64 -13.17 -2.10
N THR A 47 2.96 -13.25 -2.19
CA THR A 47 3.67 -13.72 -3.40
C THR A 47 3.79 -15.24 -3.46
N LEU A 48 3.53 -15.91 -2.33
CA LEU A 48 3.58 -17.37 -2.20
C LEU A 48 2.17 -17.95 -2.34
N ASP A 49 2.06 -19.08 -3.03
CA ASP A 49 0.83 -19.87 -3.08
C ASP A 49 0.51 -20.47 -1.72
N LEU A 50 -0.74 -20.31 -1.26
CA LEU A 50 -1.21 -21.10 -0.14
C LEU A 50 -1.39 -22.55 -0.59
N ILE A 51 -0.84 -23.49 0.16
CA ILE A 51 -1.03 -24.93 -0.08
C ILE A 51 -1.80 -25.50 1.11
N TYR A 52 -3.03 -25.96 0.86
CA TYR A 52 -3.83 -26.67 1.84
C TYR A 52 -4.01 -28.12 1.40
N ARG A 53 -3.53 -29.08 2.20
CA ARG A 53 -3.62 -30.53 1.89
C ARG A 53 -3.10 -30.91 0.50
N GLY A 54 -2.03 -30.24 0.04
CA GLY A 54 -1.43 -30.49 -1.28
C GLY A 54 -2.13 -29.78 -2.45
N VAL A 55 -3.17 -28.99 -2.19
CA VAL A 55 -3.90 -28.22 -3.21
C VAL A 55 -3.54 -26.74 -3.09
N HIS A 56 -3.19 -26.12 -4.21
CA HIS A 56 -2.95 -24.68 -4.29
C HIS A 56 -4.27 -23.93 -4.15
N THR A 57 -4.37 -23.06 -3.13
CA THR A 57 -5.53 -22.22 -2.88
C THR A 57 -5.17 -20.75 -3.05
N LYS A 58 -6.06 -19.98 -3.69
CA LYS A 58 -5.89 -18.54 -3.83
C LYS A 58 -6.41 -17.85 -2.58
N ALA A 59 -5.63 -16.94 -2.00
CA ALA A 59 -6.11 -16.07 -0.95
C ALA A 59 -7.17 -15.11 -1.52
N SER A 60 -8.44 -15.30 -1.20
CA SER A 60 -9.49 -14.33 -1.52
C SER A 60 -9.31 -13.11 -0.61
N THR A 61 -9.00 -11.95 -1.19
CA THR A 61 -8.96 -10.68 -0.46
C THR A 61 -10.37 -10.35 0.05
N SER A 62 -10.68 -10.67 1.32
CA SER A 62 -11.80 -10.02 2.00
C SER A 62 -11.33 -8.63 2.43
N ALA A 63 -11.91 -7.60 1.80
CA ALA A 63 -11.75 -6.23 2.27
C ALA A 63 -12.23 -6.12 3.73
N PRO A 64 -11.57 -5.37 4.62
CA PRO A 64 -12.08 -5.17 5.95
C PRO A 64 -13.43 -4.44 5.84
N ALA A 65 -14.50 -5.07 6.32
CA ALA A 65 -15.78 -4.43 6.52
C ALA A 65 -15.60 -3.35 7.59
N ALA A 66 -15.71 -2.09 7.18
CA ALA A 66 -15.83 -0.99 8.13
C ALA A 66 -17.23 -1.06 8.75
N SER A 67 -17.28 -1.28 10.06
CA SER A 67 -18.46 -1.15 10.92
C SER A 67 -18.21 -0.05 11.93
#